data_AF-A0A5N7ZAV0-F1
#
_entry.id   AF-A0A5N7ZAV0-F1
#
_cell.length_a   1.000
_cell.length_b   1.000
_cell.length_c   1.000
_cell.angle_alpha   90.00
_cell.angle_beta   90.00
_cell.angle_gamma   90.00
#
_symmetry.space_group_name_H-M   'P 1'
#
loop_
_entity.id
_entity.type
_entity.pdbx_description
1 polymer ?
#
loop_
_entity_poly.entity_id
_entity_poly.type
_entity_poly.pdbx_seq_one_letter_code
_entity_poly.pdbx_strand_id
1 'polypeptide(L)'
;MEIDIYKIIPIVFSSIAIAISIISIYFTRQNLKKQLRLGKLEEVLEILSFLDSHYKGLFLLFKDMEEKVEVLANRKEPPKNLQALAKYKESFIKMIDYDTLIRKVSRLNVLSKAYLPNNKNLKNKVLTIADVYFAMYTYVNFDGKLRTKSAYTVIPKPAEMQALVVEINDQIIFEMKLGYKHTRNRDYYKYYKNHFQKDLSNAILLERKRLEKERSASGNSL
;
A
#
# COMPACT_ATOMS: atom_id res chain seq x y z
N MET A 1 24.88 -2.84 67.16
CA MET A 1 23.65 -3.10 66.41
C MET A 1 24.07 -3.91 65.19
N GLU A 2 24.01 -5.24 65.29
CA GLU A 2 24.37 -6.10 64.17
C GLU A 2 23.26 -6.01 63.12
N ILE A 3 23.60 -5.51 61.95
CA ILE A 3 22.68 -5.47 60.83
C ILE A 3 22.53 -6.90 60.33
N ASP A 4 21.33 -7.45 60.48
CA ASP A 4 20.98 -8.81 60.12
C ASP A 4 20.87 -8.92 58.59
N ILE A 5 22.02 -9.15 57.93
CA ILE A 5 22.19 -9.14 56.46
C ILE A 5 21.15 -10.03 55.76
N TYR A 6 20.73 -11.13 56.40
CA TYR A 6 19.71 -12.06 55.91
C TYR A 6 18.33 -11.42 55.74
N LYS A 7 18.01 -10.34 56.47
CA LYS A 7 16.75 -9.60 56.32
C LYS A 7 16.80 -8.53 55.22
N ILE A 8 18.00 -8.06 54.86
CA ILE A 8 18.20 -7.05 53.80
C ILE A 8 18.17 -7.70 52.41
N ILE A 9 18.74 -8.90 52.28
CA ILE A 9 18.82 -9.62 50.99
C ILE A 9 17.45 -9.77 50.30
N PRO A 10 16.37 -10.24 50.95
CA PRO A 10 15.05 -10.35 50.35
C PRO A 10 14.51 -9.00 49.87
N ILE A 11 14.71 -7.93 50.64
CA ILE A 11 14.23 -6.58 50.32
C ILE A 11 14.92 -6.06 49.05
N VAL A 12 16.23 -6.28 48.92
CA VAL A 12 17.00 -5.92 47.73
C VAL A 12 16.53 -6.71 46.51
N PHE A 13 16.35 -8.03 46.64
CA PHE A 13 15.83 -8.86 45.55
C PHE A 13 14.42 -8.46 45.11
N SER A 14 13.52 -8.19 46.06
CA SER A 14 12.17 -7.70 45.76
C SER A 14 12.22 -6.34 45.05
N SER A 15 13.08 -5.43 45.49
CA SER A 15 13.25 -4.11 44.84
C SER A 15 13.76 -4.23 43.41
N ILE A 16 14.74 -5.10 43.16
CA ILE A 16 15.25 -5.39 41.81
C ILE A 16 14.15 -6.00 40.93
N ALA A 17 13.37 -6.97 41.46
CA ALA A 17 12.27 -7.59 40.72
C ALA A 17 11.19 -6.57 40.33
N ILE A 18 10.85 -5.64 41.21
CA ILE A 18 9.92 -4.53 40.93
C ILE A 18 10.49 -3.64 39.83
N ALA A 19 11.76 -3.25 39.92
CA ALA A 19 12.40 -2.41 38.91
C ALA A 19 12.41 -3.08 37.52
N ILE A 20 12.77 -4.36 37.44
CA ILE A 20 12.72 -5.15 36.19
C ILE A 20 11.30 -5.20 35.64
N SER A 21 10.30 -5.39 36.50
CA SER A 21 8.89 -5.43 36.09
C SER A 21 8.44 -4.10 35.48
N ILE A 22 8.77 -2.97 36.11
CA ILE A 22 8.46 -1.63 35.60
C ILE A 22 9.13 -1.39 34.25
N ILE A 23 10.42 -1.72 34.13
CA ILE A 23 11.20 -1.59 32.90
C ILE A 23 10.58 -2.45 31.77
N SER A 24 10.21 -3.69 32.08
CA SER A 24 9.58 -4.61 31.13
C SER A 24 8.23 -4.07 30.62
N ILE A 25 7.38 -3.55 31.52
CA ILE A 25 6.11 -2.92 31.14
C ILE A 25 6.34 -1.72 30.22
N TYR A 26 7.34 -0.89 30.53
CA TYR A 26 7.69 0.27 29.73
C TYR A 26 8.12 -0.12 28.30
N PHE A 27 9.06 -1.07 28.18
CA PHE A 27 9.51 -1.58 26.88
C PHE A 27 8.37 -2.23 26.10
N THR A 28 7.51 -3.01 26.77
CA THR A 28 6.36 -3.66 26.14
C THR A 28 5.39 -2.62 25.57
N ARG A 29 5.07 -1.57 26.32
CA ARG A 29 4.21 -0.47 25.85
C ARG A 29 4.82 0.27 24.67
N GLN A 30 6.13 0.54 24.69
CA GLN A 30 6.79 1.18 23.57
C GLN A 30 6.78 0.31 22.31
N ASN A 31 7.08 -0.98 22.44
CA ASN A 31 7.07 -1.93 21.34
C ASN A 31 5.66 -2.07 20.73
N LEU A 32 4.63 -2.16 21.57
CA LEU A 32 3.24 -2.24 21.11
C LEU A 32 2.83 -0.98 20.35
N LYS A 33 3.19 0.22 20.85
CA LYS A 33 2.95 1.48 20.12
C LYS A 33 3.67 1.50 18.77
N LYS A 34 4.91 1.01 18.71
CA LYS A 34 5.70 0.94 17.47
C LYS A 34 5.06 -0.02 16.46
N GLN A 35 4.66 -1.22 16.90
CA GLN A 35 3.98 -2.20 16.06
C GLN A 35 2.65 -1.68 15.52
N LEU A 36 1.84 -1.03 16.37
CA LEU A 36 0.59 -0.41 15.93
C LEU A 36 0.84 0.66 14.87
N ARG A 37 1.79 1.58 15.12
CA ARG A 37 2.14 2.61 14.14
C ARG A 37 2.62 1.99 12.82
N LEU A 38 3.46 0.96 12.90
CA LEU A 38 3.98 0.25 11.73
C LEU A 38 2.85 -0.39 10.92
N GLY A 39 1.93 -1.12 11.55
CA GLY A 39 0.78 -1.68 10.87
C GLY A 39 -0.12 -0.62 10.22
N LYS A 40 -0.21 0.59 10.81
CA LYS A 40 -0.94 1.71 10.19
C LYS A 40 -0.21 2.33 8.99
N LEU A 41 1.13 2.32 8.98
CA LEU A 41 1.90 2.75 7.82
C LEU A 41 1.87 1.71 6.69
N GLU A 42 1.88 0.41 7.01
CA GLU A 42 1.66 -0.66 6.04
C GLU A 42 0.28 -0.55 5.38
N GLU A 43 -0.75 -0.24 6.18
CA GLU A 43 -2.10 0.00 5.68
C GLU A 43 -2.15 1.18 4.69
N VAL A 44 -1.38 2.26 4.94
CA VAL A 44 -1.23 3.38 3.98
C VAL A 44 -0.57 2.90 2.68
N LEU A 45 0.53 2.14 2.77
CA LEU A 45 1.24 1.59 1.60
C LEU A 45 0.34 0.66 0.77
N GLU A 46 -0.45 -0.19 1.42
CA GLU A 46 -1.40 -1.08 0.76
C GLU A 46 -2.44 -0.28 -0.04
N ILE A 47 -3.02 0.77 0.57
CA ILE A 47 -4.01 1.60 -0.11
C ILE A 47 -3.37 2.36 -1.28
N LEU A 48 -2.17 2.91 -1.12
CA LEU A 48 -1.45 3.57 -2.21
C LEU A 48 -1.17 2.62 -3.38
N SER A 49 -0.74 1.39 -3.09
CA SER A 49 -0.53 0.34 -4.09
C SER A 49 -1.83 -0.04 -4.81
N PHE A 50 -2.94 -0.13 -4.07
CA PHE A 50 -4.27 -0.34 -4.65
C PHE A 50 -4.65 0.78 -5.63
N LEU A 51 -4.43 2.05 -5.27
CA LEU A 51 -4.70 3.17 -6.17
C LEU A 51 -3.79 3.15 -7.40
N ASP A 52 -2.48 2.94 -7.22
CA ASP A 52 -1.50 2.91 -8.33
C ASP A 52 -1.81 1.82 -9.36
N SER A 53 -2.09 0.59 -8.89
CA SER A 53 -2.38 -0.56 -9.76
C SER A 53 -3.56 -0.36 -10.70
N HIS A 54 -4.52 0.49 -10.32
CA HIS A 54 -5.71 0.78 -11.11
C HIS A 54 -5.68 2.13 -11.81
N TYR A 55 -4.72 3.01 -11.47
CA TYR A 55 -4.65 4.37 -11.97
C TYR A 55 -4.59 4.46 -13.49
N LYS A 56 -3.82 3.59 -14.15
CA LYS A 56 -3.68 3.59 -15.61
C LYS A 56 -5.03 3.36 -16.31
N GLY A 57 -5.81 2.39 -15.85
CA GLY A 57 -7.13 2.09 -16.41
C GLY A 57 -8.10 3.26 -16.22
N LEU A 58 -8.10 3.82 -15.00
CA LEU A 58 -8.91 5.00 -14.70
C LEU A 58 -8.51 6.22 -15.54
N PHE A 59 -7.22 6.44 -15.76
CA PHE A 59 -6.71 7.54 -16.56
C PHE A 59 -7.18 7.48 -18.01
N LEU A 60 -7.15 6.31 -18.63
CA LEU A 60 -7.65 6.12 -19.99
C LEU A 60 -9.15 6.42 -20.07
N LEU A 61 -9.94 5.82 -19.16
CA LEU A 61 -11.38 6.08 -19.07
C LEU A 61 -11.70 7.56 -18.84
N PHE A 62 -10.92 8.22 -17.99
CA PHE A 62 -11.07 9.64 -17.71
C PHE A 62 -10.85 10.46 -18.98
N LYS A 63 -9.80 10.17 -19.76
CA LYS A 63 -9.50 10.87 -21.03
C LYS A 63 -10.56 10.62 -22.09
N ASP A 64 -11.00 9.39 -22.27
CA ASP A 64 -12.07 9.06 -23.21
C ASP A 64 -13.39 9.77 -22.81
N MET A 65 -13.65 9.89 -21.51
CA MET A 65 -14.81 10.61 -21.00
C MET A 65 -14.70 12.13 -21.17
N GLU A 66 -13.50 12.71 -21.01
CA GLU A 66 -13.25 14.13 -21.34
C GLU A 66 -13.55 14.43 -22.81
N GLU A 67 -13.03 13.59 -23.72
CA GLU A 67 -13.27 13.72 -25.16
C GLU A 67 -14.76 13.59 -25.50
N LYS A 68 -15.45 12.57 -24.94
CA LYS A 68 -16.89 12.39 -25.13
C LYS A 68 -17.69 13.63 -24.72
N VAL A 69 -17.40 14.20 -23.56
CA VAL A 69 -18.09 15.41 -23.07
C VAL A 69 -17.82 16.61 -23.98
N GLU A 70 -16.60 16.76 -24.48
CA GLU A 70 -16.23 17.83 -25.40
C GLU A 70 -16.91 17.71 -26.78
N VAL A 71 -16.96 16.49 -27.34
CA VAL A 71 -17.67 16.21 -28.61
C VAL A 71 -19.15 16.53 -28.50
N LEU A 72 -19.79 16.11 -27.40
CA LEU A 72 -21.19 16.41 -27.11
C LEU A 72 -21.44 17.91 -26.93
N ALA A 73 -20.56 18.61 -26.22
CA ALA A 73 -20.64 20.07 -26.05
C ALA A 73 -20.55 20.81 -27.39
N ASN A 74 -19.71 20.31 -28.30
CA ASN A 74 -19.50 20.89 -29.64
C ASN A 74 -20.53 20.41 -30.68
N ARG A 75 -21.59 19.70 -30.29
CA ARG A 75 -22.66 19.16 -31.16
C ARG A 75 -22.14 18.32 -32.34
N LYS A 76 -20.98 17.70 -32.20
CA LYS A 76 -20.42 16.79 -33.22
C LYS A 76 -21.01 15.39 -33.02
N GLU A 77 -21.15 14.64 -34.10
CA GLU A 77 -21.53 13.23 -33.99
C GLU A 77 -20.51 12.48 -33.13
N PRO A 78 -20.95 11.70 -32.13
CA PRO A 78 -20.04 10.93 -31.32
C PRO A 78 -19.36 9.84 -32.16
N PRO A 79 -18.07 9.55 -31.92
CA PRO A 79 -17.37 8.49 -32.63
C PRO A 79 -18.05 7.12 -32.40
N LYS A 80 -18.07 6.27 -33.43
CA LYS A 80 -18.67 4.92 -33.42
C LYS A 80 -18.15 3.99 -32.30
N ASN A 81 -17.01 4.32 -31.67
CA ASN A 81 -16.40 3.54 -30.59
C ASN A 81 -17.04 3.75 -29.19
N LEU A 82 -18.10 4.55 -29.04
CA LEU A 82 -18.75 4.78 -27.75
C LEU A 82 -19.31 3.53 -27.06
N GLN A 83 -19.75 2.52 -27.83
CA GLN A 83 -20.27 1.28 -27.24
C GLN A 83 -19.16 0.43 -26.61
N ALA A 84 -17.95 0.45 -27.19
CA ALA A 84 -16.79 -0.23 -26.63
C ALA A 84 -16.33 0.45 -25.32
N LEU A 85 -16.39 1.78 -25.28
CA LEU A 85 -16.09 2.57 -24.08
C LEU A 85 -17.06 2.24 -22.94
N ALA A 86 -18.37 2.13 -23.23
CA ALA A 86 -19.37 1.80 -22.22
C ALA A 86 -19.12 0.42 -21.58
N LYS A 87 -18.78 -0.59 -22.39
CA LYS A 87 -18.44 -1.94 -21.90
C LYS A 87 -17.17 -1.93 -21.05
N TYR A 88 -16.13 -1.20 -21.46
CA TYR A 88 -14.88 -1.10 -20.70
C TYR A 88 -15.09 -0.36 -19.36
N LYS A 89 -15.84 0.74 -19.38
CA LYS A 89 -16.27 1.48 -18.18
C LYS A 89 -16.99 0.57 -17.20
N GLU A 90 -18.00 -0.18 -17.67
CA GLU A 90 -18.80 -1.05 -16.81
C GLU A 90 -17.95 -2.15 -16.15
N SER A 91 -17.05 -2.78 -16.92
CA SER A 91 -16.10 -3.76 -16.37
C SER A 91 -15.15 -3.15 -15.34
N PHE A 92 -14.65 -1.92 -15.57
CA PHE A 92 -13.78 -1.24 -14.62
C PHE A 92 -14.50 -0.87 -13.32
N ILE A 93 -15.73 -0.35 -13.41
CA ILE A 93 -16.54 0.00 -12.23
C ILE A 93 -16.94 -1.25 -11.44
N LYS A 94 -17.14 -2.38 -12.11
CA LYS A 94 -17.36 -3.68 -11.43
C LYS A 94 -16.10 -4.16 -10.70
N MET A 95 -14.92 -3.91 -11.25
CA MET A 95 -13.64 -4.28 -10.63
C MET A 95 -13.33 -3.41 -9.40
N ILE A 96 -13.65 -2.12 -9.47
CA ILE A 96 -13.48 -1.16 -8.39
C ILE A 96 -14.85 -0.57 -8.08
N ASP A 97 -15.59 -1.26 -7.21
CA ASP A 97 -16.88 -0.73 -6.77
C ASP A 97 -16.68 0.61 -6.02
N TYR A 98 -17.67 1.49 -6.13
CA TYR A 98 -17.59 2.85 -5.60
C TYR A 98 -17.42 2.89 -4.07
N ASP A 99 -18.06 1.96 -3.36
CA ASP A 99 -18.00 1.89 -1.90
C ASP A 99 -16.61 1.48 -1.42
N THR A 100 -15.96 0.55 -2.11
CA THR A 100 -14.59 0.13 -1.89
C THR A 100 -13.63 1.28 -2.10
N LEU A 101 -13.80 2.05 -3.18
CA LEU A 101 -12.99 3.25 -3.39
C LEU A 101 -13.19 4.28 -2.28
N ILE A 102 -14.44 4.61 -1.93
CA ILE A 102 -14.74 5.56 -0.85
C ILE A 102 -14.11 5.10 0.47
N ARG A 103 -14.25 3.82 0.81
CA ARG A 103 -13.65 3.26 2.03
C ARG A 103 -12.13 3.39 2.01
N LYS A 104 -11.47 3.03 0.90
CA LYS A 104 -10.01 3.13 0.74
C LYS A 104 -9.55 4.59 0.84
N VAL A 105 -10.19 5.53 0.13
CA VAL A 105 -9.85 6.97 0.15
C VAL A 105 -10.10 7.59 1.53
N SER A 106 -11.26 7.34 2.14
CA SER A 106 -11.59 7.83 3.48
C SER A 106 -10.61 7.28 4.52
N ARG A 107 -10.28 5.99 4.43
CA ARG A 107 -9.31 5.36 5.31
C ARG A 107 -7.92 5.96 5.14
N LEU A 108 -7.48 6.16 3.89
CA LEU A 108 -6.21 6.81 3.58
C LEU A 108 -6.16 8.23 4.14
N ASN A 109 -7.26 8.99 4.05
CA ASN A 109 -7.37 10.33 4.61
C ASN A 109 -7.18 10.33 6.13
N VAL A 110 -7.86 9.43 6.85
CA VAL A 110 -7.72 9.29 8.31
C VAL A 110 -6.30 8.88 8.69
N LEU A 111 -5.76 7.84 8.05
CA LEU A 111 -4.43 7.32 8.35
C LEU A 111 -3.34 8.34 8.05
N SER A 112 -3.43 9.03 6.92
CA SER A 112 -2.46 10.04 6.52
C SER A 112 -2.43 11.19 7.50
N LYS A 113 -3.60 11.66 7.96
CA LYS A 113 -3.68 12.75 8.94
C LYS A 113 -3.12 12.35 10.31
N ALA A 114 -3.39 11.12 10.75
CA ALA A 114 -3.04 10.64 12.10
C ALA A 114 -1.62 10.10 12.23
N TYR A 115 -1.08 9.44 11.20
CA TYR A 115 0.16 8.64 11.32
C TYR A 115 1.30 9.11 10.42
N LEU A 116 1.03 9.87 9.35
CA LEU A 116 2.09 10.42 8.51
C LEU A 116 2.62 11.74 9.07
N PRO A 117 3.95 11.92 9.09
CA PRO A 117 4.54 13.21 9.42
C PRO A 117 4.28 14.23 8.31
N ASN A 118 4.33 15.52 8.65
CA ASN A 118 4.28 16.60 7.67
C ASN A 118 5.63 16.85 6.97
N ASN A 119 6.65 16.03 7.27
CA ASN A 119 7.98 16.13 6.67
C ASN A 119 7.90 16.03 5.15
N LYS A 120 8.59 16.94 4.44
CA LYS A 120 8.64 16.98 2.96
C LYS A 120 7.26 16.95 2.27
N ASN A 121 6.23 17.45 2.95
CA ASN A 121 4.84 17.43 2.47
C ASN A 121 4.27 16.02 2.22
N LEU A 122 4.83 14.97 2.81
CA LEU A 122 4.40 13.57 2.59
C LEU A 122 2.90 13.39 2.79
N LYS A 123 2.36 13.91 3.90
CA LYS A 123 0.92 13.91 4.18
C LYS A 123 0.11 14.53 3.04
N ASN A 124 0.47 15.73 2.61
CA ASN A 124 -0.26 16.44 1.56
C ASN A 124 -0.17 15.70 0.22
N LYS A 125 1.01 15.16 -0.13
CA LYS A 125 1.17 14.36 -1.34
C LYS A 125 0.21 13.16 -1.37
N VAL A 126 0.11 12.42 -0.27
CA VAL A 126 -0.79 11.27 -0.16
C VAL A 126 -2.25 11.68 -0.28
N LEU A 127 -2.66 12.75 0.42
CA LEU A 127 -4.03 13.28 0.34
C LEU A 127 -4.36 13.74 -1.09
N THR A 128 -3.46 14.44 -1.76
CA THR A 128 -3.64 14.89 -3.15
C THR A 128 -3.80 13.72 -4.11
N ILE A 129 -3.03 12.63 -3.97
CA ILE A 129 -3.21 11.43 -4.81
C ILE A 129 -4.61 10.85 -4.62
N ALA A 130 -5.04 10.71 -3.37
CA ALA A 130 -6.36 10.18 -3.04
C ALA A 130 -7.47 11.04 -3.66
N ASP A 131 -7.35 12.37 -3.54
CA ASP A 131 -8.33 13.31 -4.06
C ASP A 131 -8.36 13.34 -5.60
N VAL A 132 -7.20 13.31 -6.26
CA VAL A 132 -7.10 13.24 -7.73
C VAL A 132 -7.73 11.94 -8.24
N TYR A 133 -7.39 10.81 -7.62
CA TYR A 133 -7.96 9.52 -7.98
C TYR A 133 -9.48 9.52 -7.82
N PHE A 134 -9.98 9.97 -6.67
CA PHE A 134 -11.40 10.04 -6.39
C PHE A 134 -12.12 10.95 -7.39
N ALA A 135 -11.57 12.14 -7.68
CA ALA A 135 -12.12 13.07 -8.65
C ALA A 135 -12.24 12.45 -10.05
N MET A 136 -11.19 11.77 -10.52
CA MET A 136 -11.20 11.07 -11.81
C MET A 136 -12.25 9.95 -11.83
N TYR A 137 -12.31 9.15 -10.77
CA TYR A 137 -13.28 8.05 -10.67
C TYR A 137 -14.70 8.58 -10.69
N THR A 138 -15.03 9.58 -9.88
CA THR A 138 -16.37 10.18 -9.85
C THR A 138 -16.72 10.76 -11.21
N TYR A 139 -15.77 11.44 -11.88
CA TYR A 139 -16.01 11.95 -13.23
C TYR A 139 -16.38 10.83 -14.22
N VAL A 140 -15.64 9.72 -14.21
CA VAL A 140 -15.92 8.56 -15.07
C VAL A 140 -17.25 7.89 -14.70
N ASN A 141 -17.45 7.60 -13.42
CA ASN A 141 -18.62 6.88 -12.91
C ASN A 141 -19.92 7.60 -13.28
N PHE A 142 -19.95 8.91 -13.09
CA PHE A 142 -21.13 9.75 -13.32
C PHE A 142 -21.19 10.40 -14.71
N ASP A 143 -20.54 9.78 -15.69
CA ASP A 143 -20.60 10.21 -17.10
C ASP A 143 -20.28 11.69 -17.31
N GLY A 144 -19.26 12.15 -16.61
CA GLY A 144 -18.74 13.51 -16.73
C GLY A 144 -19.62 14.61 -16.13
N LYS A 145 -20.77 14.25 -15.54
CA LYS A 145 -21.70 15.20 -14.93
C LYS A 145 -21.17 15.78 -13.62
N LEU A 146 -20.44 14.96 -12.85
CA LEU A 146 -19.80 15.35 -11.61
C LEU A 146 -18.32 15.63 -11.88
N ARG A 147 -18.06 16.82 -12.40
CA ARG A 147 -16.68 17.28 -12.60
C ARG A 147 -16.31 18.27 -11.50
N THR A 148 -15.36 17.89 -10.65
CA THR A 148 -14.58 18.82 -9.82
C THR A 148 -13.56 19.60 -10.66
N LYS A 149 -13.95 20.06 -11.86
CA LYS A 149 -13.06 20.67 -12.88
C LYS A 149 -12.30 21.88 -12.36
N SER A 150 -12.79 22.54 -11.31
CA SER A 150 -12.18 23.73 -10.74
C SER A 150 -10.96 23.46 -9.84
N ALA A 151 -10.75 22.23 -9.35
CA ALA A 151 -9.73 21.97 -8.33
C ALA A 151 -8.36 21.55 -8.90
N TYR A 152 -8.31 20.88 -10.06
CA TYR A 152 -7.07 20.29 -10.59
C TYR A 152 -6.87 20.67 -12.06
N THR A 153 -5.87 21.52 -12.31
CA THR A 153 -5.47 21.97 -13.65
C THR A 153 -4.61 20.95 -14.39
N VAL A 154 -3.95 20.05 -13.66
CA VAL A 154 -3.04 19.03 -14.22
C VAL A 154 -3.39 17.68 -13.61
N ILE A 155 -3.71 16.71 -14.47
CA ILE A 155 -3.87 15.30 -14.11
C ILE A 155 -2.59 14.58 -14.55
N PRO A 156 -1.82 13.98 -13.63
CA PRO A 156 -0.55 13.36 -13.97
C PRO A 156 -0.75 12.13 -14.85
N LYS A 157 0.17 11.92 -15.79
CA LYS A 157 0.20 10.71 -16.62
C LYS A 157 0.53 9.50 -15.74
N PRO A 158 0.18 8.27 -16.16
CA PRO A 158 0.43 7.06 -15.37
C PRO A 158 1.89 6.91 -14.90
N ALA A 159 2.88 7.21 -15.75
CA ALA A 159 4.29 7.14 -15.36
C ALA A 159 4.69 8.20 -14.31
N GLU A 160 4.09 9.40 -14.38
CA GLU A 160 4.32 10.49 -13.43
C GLU A 160 3.68 10.16 -12.08
N MET A 161 2.46 9.62 -12.08
CA MET A 161 1.79 9.16 -10.87
C MET A 161 2.55 8.01 -10.22
N GLN A 162 2.99 7.03 -11.01
CA GLN A 162 3.79 5.91 -10.50
C GLN A 162 5.09 6.38 -9.85
N ALA A 163 5.82 7.31 -10.50
CA ALA A 163 7.04 7.88 -9.92
C ALA A 163 6.76 8.60 -8.59
N LEU A 164 5.65 9.33 -8.50
CA LEU A 164 5.22 10.00 -7.27
C LEU A 164 4.85 8.99 -6.17
N VAL A 165 4.12 7.92 -6.49
CA VAL A 165 3.77 6.86 -5.53
C VAL A 165 5.01 6.15 -5.01
N VAL A 166 5.99 5.85 -5.88
CA VAL A 166 7.27 5.25 -5.47
C VAL A 166 8.02 6.17 -4.51
N GLU A 167 8.14 7.46 -4.83
CA GLU A 167 8.79 8.45 -3.95
C GLU A 167 8.13 8.51 -2.56
N ILE A 168 6.80 8.48 -2.52
CA ILE A 168 6.01 8.48 -1.29
C ILE A 168 6.21 7.19 -0.51
N ASN A 169 6.16 6.04 -1.17
CA ASN A 169 6.37 4.74 -0.54
C ASN A 169 7.74 4.65 0.11
N ASP A 170 8.79 5.13 -0.57
CA ASP A 170 10.14 5.20 -0.04
C ASP A 170 10.22 6.10 1.20
N GLN A 171 9.53 7.24 1.20
CA GLN A 171 9.45 8.13 2.36
C GLN A 171 8.72 7.48 3.54
N ILE A 172 7.62 6.76 3.29
CA ILE A 172 6.88 6.04 4.34
C ILE A 172 7.75 4.91 4.92
N ILE A 173 8.40 4.11 4.07
CA ILE A 173 9.29 3.01 4.49
C ILE A 173 10.46 3.57 5.32
N PHE A 174 11.02 4.71 4.93
CA PHE A 174 12.06 5.39 5.71
C PHE A 174 11.55 5.77 7.12
N GLU A 175 10.32 6.30 7.22
CA GLU A 175 9.68 6.63 8.50
C GLU A 175 9.39 5.39 9.37
N MET A 176 9.21 4.20 8.78
CA MET A 176 9.00 2.95 9.52
C MET A 176 10.26 2.48 10.26
N LYS A 177 11.46 2.96 9.88
CA LYS A 177 12.75 2.62 10.52
C LYS A 177 12.98 1.11 10.66
N LEU A 178 12.61 0.33 9.65
CA LEU A 178 12.71 -1.13 9.63
C LEU A 178 14.11 -1.67 9.27
N GLY A 179 15.13 -0.81 9.25
CA GLY A 179 16.50 -1.23 8.90
C GLY A 179 16.72 -1.45 7.40
N TYR A 180 15.74 -1.16 6.55
CA TYR A 180 15.92 -1.13 5.11
C TYR A 180 16.83 0.04 4.73
N LYS A 181 18.11 -0.26 4.47
CA LYS A 181 18.90 0.58 3.57
C LYS A 181 18.22 0.49 2.21
N HIS A 182 17.90 1.64 1.62
CA HIS A 182 17.26 1.80 0.32
C HIS A 182 17.85 0.80 -0.69
N THR A 183 17.19 -0.35 -0.89
CA THR A 183 17.60 -1.34 -1.87
C THR A 183 17.33 -0.72 -3.22
N ARG A 184 18.40 -0.28 -3.91
CA ARG A 184 18.24 0.39 -5.20
C ARG A 184 17.74 -0.63 -6.20
N ASN A 185 17.00 -0.20 -7.23
CA ASN A 185 16.61 -1.07 -8.35
C ASN A 185 17.79 -1.87 -8.95
N ARG A 186 19.02 -1.37 -8.81
CA ARG A 186 20.25 -2.08 -9.22
C ARG A 186 20.51 -3.36 -8.41
N ASP A 187 20.20 -3.39 -7.12
CA ASP A 187 20.42 -4.55 -6.26
C ASP A 187 19.43 -5.67 -6.60
N TYR A 188 18.17 -5.30 -6.85
CA TYR A 188 17.16 -6.21 -7.38
C TYR A 188 17.58 -6.79 -8.73
N TYR A 189 18.01 -5.93 -9.67
CA TYR A 189 18.45 -6.39 -10.99
C TYR A 189 19.70 -7.29 -10.90
N LYS A 190 20.65 -6.97 -10.01
CA LYS A 190 21.82 -7.79 -9.75
C LYS A 190 21.43 -9.16 -9.20
N TYR A 191 20.49 -9.22 -8.25
CA TYR A 191 19.95 -10.49 -7.75
C TYR A 191 19.22 -11.28 -8.83
N TYR A 192 18.33 -10.61 -9.59
CA TYR A 192 17.59 -11.24 -10.69
C TYR A 192 18.55 -11.89 -11.71
N LYS A 193 19.56 -11.14 -12.14
CA LYS A 193 20.53 -11.60 -13.14
C LYS A 193 21.44 -12.72 -12.61
N ASN A 194 21.87 -12.64 -11.37
CA ASN A 194 22.95 -13.51 -10.87
C ASN A 194 22.46 -14.71 -10.06
N HIS A 195 21.28 -14.64 -9.45
CA HIS A 195 20.84 -15.62 -8.45
C HIS A 195 19.42 -16.13 -8.69
N PHE A 196 18.48 -15.27 -9.07
CA PHE A 196 17.06 -15.63 -9.12
C PHE A 196 16.74 -16.84 -10.01
N GLN A 197 17.33 -16.94 -11.20
CA GLN A 197 17.09 -18.09 -12.09
C GLN A 197 17.56 -19.42 -11.48
N LYS A 198 18.69 -19.39 -10.77
CA LYS A 198 19.23 -20.57 -10.08
C LYS A 198 18.33 -20.96 -8.91
N ASP A 199 17.91 -19.98 -8.11
CA ASP A 199 17.06 -20.21 -6.95
C ASP A 199 15.68 -20.75 -7.36
N LEU A 200 15.11 -20.20 -8.44
CA LEU A 200 13.87 -20.69 -9.03
C LEU A 200 13.99 -22.14 -9.51
N SER A 201 15.09 -22.47 -10.21
CA SER A 201 15.32 -23.83 -10.70
C SER A 201 15.45 -24.83 -9.54
N ASN A 202 16.16 -24.45 -8.48
CA ASN A 202 16.29 -25.26 -7.28
C ASN A 202 14.95 -25.47 -6.57
N ALA A 203 14.13 -24.42 -6.46
CA ALA A 203 12.80 -24.51 -5.85
C ALA A 203 11.87 -25.46 -6.63
N ILE A 204 11.88 -25.38 -7.97
CA ILE A 204 11.11 -26.30 -8.83
C ILE A 204 11.57 -27.74 -8.64
N LEU A 205 12.88 -27.99 -8.56
CA LEU A 205 13.43 -29.33 -8.38
C LEU A 205 13.07 -29.92 -7.01
N LEU A 206 13.08 -29.11 -5.95
CA LEU A 206 12.63 -29.52 -4.62
C LEU A 206 11.15 -29.90 -4.62
N GLU A 207 10.30 -29.12 -5.28
CA GLU A 207 8.86 -29.40 -5.35
C GLU A 207 8.57 -30.69 -6.13
N ARG A 208 9.29 -30.95 -7.24
CA ARG A 208 9.17 -32.22 -7.97
C ARG A 208 9.52 -33.42 -7.09
N LYS A 209 10.63 -33.36 -6.37
CA LYS A 209 11.05 -34.44 -5.45
C LYS A 209 10.02 -34.66 -4.33
N ARG A 210 9.42 -33.58 -3.82
CA ARG A 210 8.34 -33.66 -2.83
C ARG A 210 7.13 -34.41 -3.39
N LEU A 211 6.65 -34.02 -4.57
CA LEU A 211 5.50 -34.66 -5.22
C LEU A 211 5.76 -36.14 -5.56
N GLU A 212 6.98 -36.48 -5.99
CA GLU A 212 7.39 -37.87 -6.21
C GLU A 212 7.33 -38.68 -4.92
N LYS A 213 7.85 -38.14 -3.81
CA LYS A 213 7.82 -38.78 -2.50
C LYS A 213 6.39 -38.96 -1.97
N GLU A 214 5.51 -37.98 -2.15
CA GLU A 214 4.10 -38.06 -1.78
C GLU A 214 3.36 -39.14 -2.58
N ARG A 215 3.64 -39.26 -3.89
CA ARG A 215 3.09 -40.32 -4.74
C ARG A 215 3.57 -41.71 -4.35
N SER A 216 4.86 -41.86 -4.03
CA SER A 216 5.42 -43.12 -3.55
C SER A 216 4.87 -43.52 -2.17
N ALA A 217 4.49 -42.56 -1.33
CA ALA A 217 3.88 -42.83 -0.03
C ALA A 217 2.39 -43.22 -0.15
N SER A 218 1.64 -42.62 -1.07
CA SER A 218 0.23 -42.96 -1.32
C SER A 218 0.02 -44.25 -2.14
N GLY A 219 1.05 -44.71 -2.85
CA GLY A 219 1.00 -45.96 -3.63
C GLY A 219 1.20 -47.24 -2.81
N ASN A 220 1.54 -47.14 -1.52
CA ASN A 220 1.80 -48.27 -0.63
C ASN A 220 0.63 -48.56 0.35
N SER A 221 -0.56 -48.02 0.11
CA SER A 221 -1.75 -48.21 0.96
C SER A 221 -2.89 -48.96 0.25
N LEU A 222 -2.55 -50.07 -0.41
CA LEU A 222 -3.50 -51.05 -0.96
C LEU A 222 -3.09 -52.47 -0.52
#